data_AF-A0A9J7E788-F1
#
_entry.id   AF-A0A9J7E788-F1
#
_cell.length_a   1.000
_cell.length_b   1.000
_cell.length_c   1.000
_cell.angle_alpha   90.00
_cell.angle_beta   90.00
_cell.angle_gamma   90.00
#
_symmetry.space_group_name_H-M   'P 1'
#
loop_
_entity.id
_entity.type
_entity.pdbx_description
1 polymer ?
#
loop_
_entity_poly.entity_id
_entity_poly.type
_entity_poly.pdbx_seq_one_letter_code
_entity_poly.pdbx_strand_id
1 'polypeptide(L)'
;MTRCIVLKCSEIEVHRIPKDKKIRRLWLKAIRREDLVPTNDSRLCRKHFVESDYEKISKYTGVEHQHKYLKKSAVPSVFAWNTQPVSEKAKITNILRLFSTQLLLADHETVHYYTGLETSTKFSLVLSTLVPMANHLKYRWSQVICLSVEDQFLMLLIKLRRNTTDFELSKIFCVSTTEVSNIIVTWINFVNDVWSLVDI
;
A
#
# COMPACT_ATOMS: atom_id res chain seq x y z
N MET A 1 32.30 -18.20 -20.67
CA MET A 1 31.23 -17.18 -20.54
C MET A 1 30.64 -17.31 -19.15
N THR A 2 30.65 -16.23 -18.36
CA THR A 2 30.08 -16.21 -17.01
C THR A 2 28.55 -16.09 -17.09
N ARG A 3 27.85 -16.80 -16.21
CA ARG A 3 26.37 -16.87 -16.17
C ARG A 3 25.84 -15.86 -15.16
N CYS A 4 24.72 -15.21 -15.51
CA CYS A 4 24.06 -14.22 -14.67
C CYS A 4 24.00 -14.61 -13.18
N ILE A 5 24.34 -13.67 -12.31
CA ILE A 5 24.31 -13.84 -10.85
C ILE A 5 22.92 -14.19 -10.30
N VAL A 6 21.87 -13.92 -11.08
CA VAL A 6 20.49 -14.25 -10.73
C VAL A 6 20.26 -15.75 -10.84
N LEU A 7 19.84 -16.35 -9.72
CA LEU A 7 19.47 -17.77 -9.65
C LEU A 7 18.46 -18.12 -10.77
N LYS A 8 18.72 -19.24 -11.45
CA LYS A 8 17.91 -19.74 -12.58
C LYS A 8 17.88 -18.86 -13.84
N CYS A 9 18.79 -17.89 -13.98
CA CYS A 9 18.96 -17.13 -15.21
C CYS A 9 20.10 -17.71 -16.06
N SER A 10 19.81 -18.12 -17.30
CA SER A 10 20.79 -18.73 -18.22
C SER A 10 21.38 -17.76 -19.24
N GLU A 11 21.09 -16.46 -19.11
CA GLU A 11 21.53 -15.44 -20.05
C GLU A 11 22.97 -14.98 -19.84
N ILE A 12 23.55 -14.45 -20.91
CA ILE A 12 24.91 -13.91 -20.92
C ILE A 12 24.96 -12.60 -20.13
N GLU A 13 25.97 -12.50 -19.27
CA GLU A 13 26.24 -11.36 -18.41
C GLU A 13 26.78 -10.14 -19.17
N VAL A 14 26.24 -8.95 -18.89
CA VAL A 14 26.70 -7.70 -19.54
C VAL A 14 26.99 -6.60 -18.51
N HIS A 15 26.18 -6.47 -17.46
CA HIS A 15 26.23 -5.34 -16.54
C HIS A 15 26.92 -5.69 -15.22
N ARG A 16 28.01 -5.00 -14.90
CA ARG A 16 28.69 -5.13 -13.60
C ARG A 16 27.88 -4.46 -12.51
N ILE A 17 27.91 -5.04 -11.31
CA ILE A 17 27.33 -4.40 -10.13
C ILE A 17 28.04 -3.06 -9.86
N PRO A 18 27.31 -1.96 -9.62
CA PRO A 18 27.89 -0.65 -9.35
C PRO A 18 28.82 -0.64 -8.13
N LYS A 19 29.88 0.18 -8.19
CA LYS A 19 30.80 0.39 -7.06
C LYS A 19 30.20 1.28 -5.97
N ASP A 20 29.25 2.14 -6.33
CA ASP A 20 28.55 3.03 -5.40
C ASP A 20 27.82 2.21 -4.33
N LYS A 21 28.13 2.47 -3.04
CA LYS A 21 27.60 1.70 -1.91
C LYS A 21 26.08 1.72 -1.84
N LYS A 22 25.42 2.83 -2.21
CA LYS A 22 23.95 2.97 -2.14
C LYS A 22 23.28 2.15 -3.22
N ILE A 23 23.67 2.35 -4.49
CA ILE A 23 23.07 1.61 -5.61
C ILE A 23 23.42 0.11 -5.51
N ARG A 24 24.64 -0.23 -5.09
CA ARG A 24 25.04 -1.62 -4.85
C ARG A 24 24.13 -2.33 -3.85
N ARG A 25 23.80 -1.68 -2.73
CA ARG A 25 22.84 -2.23 -1.75
C ARG A 25 21.48 -2.46 -2.37
N LEU A 26 20.98 -1.52 -3.19
CA LEU A 26 19.70 -1.67 -3.89
C LEU A 26 19.72 -2.86 -4.85
N TRP A 27 20.80 -3.05 -5.59
CA TRP A 27 20.96 -4.20 -6.49
C TRP A 27 21.00 -5.53 -5.73
N LEU A 28 21.76 -5.61 -4.63
CA LEU A 28 21.84 -6.80 -3.78
C LEU A 28 20.49 -7.16 -3.14
N LYS A 29 19.74 -6.15 -2.70
CA LYS A 29 18.36 -6.30 -2.22
C LYS A 29 17.43 -6.79 -3.32
N ALA A 30 17.54 -6.24 -4.53
CA ALA A 30 16.70 -6.60 -5.66
C ALA A 30 16.91 -8.06 -6.11
N ILE A 31 18.16 -8.56 -6.07
CA ILE A 31 18.48 -9.98 -6.33
C ILE A 31 18.21 -10.90 -5.12
N ARG A 32 17.70 -10.35 -4.01
CA ARG A 32 17.43 -11.06 -2.73
C ARG A 32 18.66 -11.77 -2.15
N ARG A 33 19.85 -11.17 -2.32
CA ARG A 33 21.12 -11.70 -1.79
C ARG A 33 21.87 -10.57 -1.09
N GLU A 34 21.38 -10.17 0.07
CA GLU A 34 22.00 -9.10 0.86
C GLU A 34 23.36 -9.50 1.42
N ASP A 35 23.57 -10.79 1.69
CA ASP A 35 24.81 -11.35 2.25
C ASP A 35 25.91 -11.59 1.20
N LEU A 36 25.64 -11.35 -0.09
CA LEU A 36 26.61 -11.62 -1.14
C LEU A 36 27.62 -10.50 -1.23
N VAL A 37 28.91 -10.83 -1.12
CA VAL A 37 30.02 -9.91 -1.42
C VAL A 37 30.24 -9.88 -2.93
N PRO A 38 29.95 -8.76 -3.63
CA PRO A 38 30.12 -8.69 -5.08
C PRO A 38 31.59 -8.81 -5.46
N THR A 39 31.92 -9.80 -6.28
CA THR A 39 33.23 -9.92 -6.95
C THR A 39 33.18 -9.29 -8.35
N ASN A 40 34.33 -9.17 -9.02
CA ASN A 40 34.40 -8.63 -10.39
C ASN A 40 33.62 -9.46 -11.43
N ASP A 41 33.32 -10.71 -11.09
CA ASP A 41 32.55 -11.66 -11.91
C ASP A 41 31.05 -11.63 -11.60
N SER A 42 30.64 -10.86 -10.59
CA SER A 42 29.24 -10.70 -10.22
C SER A 42 28.54 -9.73 -11.18
N ARG A 43 27.81 -10.26 -12.18
CA ARG A 43 27.14 -9.44 -13.20
C ARG A 43 25.69 -9.85 -13.43
N LEU A 44 24.92 -8.91 -13.98
CA LEU A 44 23.54 -9.13 -14.39
C LEU A 44 23.41 -9.07 -15.91
N CYS A 45 22.48 -9.85 -16.44
CA CYS A 45 22.06 -9.77 -17.83
C CYS A 45 21.06 -8.62 -18.04
N ARG A 46 20.79 -8.30 -19.32
CA ARG A 46 19.87 -7.23 -19.72
C ARG A 46 18.41 -7.48 -19.34
N LYS A 47 18.00 -8.74 -19.18
CA LYS A 47 16.59 -9.13 -18.90
C LYS A 47 16.08 -8.64 -17.55
N HIS A 48 16.96 -8.23 -16.64
CA HIS A 48 16.57 -7.77 -15.31
C HIS A 48 16.30 -6.27 -15.22
N PHE A 49 16.43 -5.54 -16.34
CA PHE A 49 16.23 -4.10 -16.43
C PHE A 49 15.15 -3.77 -17.45
N VAL A 50 14.45 -2.65 -17.24
CA VAL A 50 13.44 -2.14 -18.18
C VAL A 50 14.14 -1.28 -19.24
N GLU A 51 13.56 -1.16 -20.43
CA GLU A 51 14.16 -0.35 -21.50
C GLU A 51 14.33 1.15 -21.10
N SER A 52 13.50 1.64 -20.17
CA SER A 52 13.61 3.00 -19.60
C SER A 52 14.84 3.19 -18.69
N ASP A 53 15.47 2.13 -18.22
CA ASP A 53 16.65 2.18 -17.35
C ASP A 53 17.95 2.44 -18.14
N TYR A 54 17.89 2.35 -19.47
CA TYR A 54 19.05 2.56 -20.33
C TYR A 54 19.18 4.02 -20.80
N GLU A 55 20.41 4.49 -20.92
CA GLU A 55 20.75 5.75 -21.56
C GLU A 55 20.81 5.52 -23.08
N LYS A 56 20.00 6.26 -23.85
CA LYS A 56 19.95 6.16 -25.31
C LYS A 56 21.03 7.01 -25.99
N ILE A 57 21.33 8.17 -25.41
CA ILE A 57 22.19 9.19 -25.99
C ILE A 57 23.34 9.49 -25.02
N SER A 58 24.55 9.58 -25.57
CA SER A 58 25.71 10.03 -24.83
C SER A 58 25.56 11.49 -24.43
N LYS A 59 25.61 11.77 -23.13
CA LYS A 59 25.57 13.14 -22.58
C LYS A 59 26.72 14.03 -23.06
N TYR A 60 27.83 13.43 -23.49
CA TYR A 60 29.04 14.14 -23.88
C TYR A 60 29.14 14.38 -25.39
N THR A 61 28.63 13.45 -26.20
CA THR A 61 28.80 13.50 -27.67
C THR A 61 27.49 13.73 -28.41
N GLY A 62 26.33 13.59 -27.76
CA GLY A 62 25.01 13.72 -28.39
C GLY A 62 24.65 12.59 -29.36
N VAL A 63 25.53 11.59 -29.53
CA VAL A 63 25.35 10.43 -30.42
C VAL A 63 24.67 9.29 -29.66
N GLU A 64 23.87 8.49 -30.36
CA GLU A 64 23.29 7.27 -29.81
C GLU A 64 24.36 6.25 -29.41
N HIS A 65 24.13 5.57 -28.29
CA HIS A 65 25.07 4.55 -27.83
C HIS A 65 24.97 3.26 -28.65
N GLN A 66 26.09 2.81 -29.22
CA GLN A 66 26.20 1.49 -29.87
C GLN A 66 25.98 0.31 -28.91
N HIS A 67 26.22 0.52 -27.61
CA HIS A 67 25.98 -0.46 -26.56
C HIS A 67 24.96 0.07 -25.56
N LYS A 68 24.14 -0.81 -24.98
CA LYS A 68 23.18 -0.43 -23.95
C LYS A 68 23.88 -0.11 -22.64
N TYR A 69 23.89 1.15 -22.22
CA TYR A 69 24.41 1.60 -20.92
C TYR A 69 23.27 1.87 -19.94
N LEU A 70 23.43 1.44 -18.70
CA LEU A 70 22.45 1.72 -17.64
C LEU A 70 22.64 3.13 -17.09
N LYS A 71 21.53 3.80 -16.77
CA LYS A 71 21.55 5.06 -16.00
C LYS A 71 22.24 4.85 -14.66
N LYS A 72 22.88 5.89 -14.14
CA LYS A 72 23.53 5.84 -12.80
C LYS A 72 22.58 5.46 -11.66
N SER A 73 21.28 5.73 -11.82
CA SER A 73 20.22 5.41 -10.86
C SER A 73 19.47 4.11 -11.17
N ALA A 74 19.82 3.39 -12.23
CA ALA A 74 19.12 2.17 -12.63
C ALA A 74 19.31 1.07 -11.58
N VAL A 75 18.22 0.40 -11.24
CA VAL A 75 18.18 -0.75 -10.33
C VAL A 75 17.43 -1.88 -11.03
N PRO A 76 17.93 -3.13 -11.01
CA PRO A 76 17.22 -4.22 -11.65
C PRO A 76 15.86 -4.42 -10.97
N SER A 77 14.82 -4.57 -11.76
CA SER A 77 13.43 -4.60 -11.31
C SER A 77 12.62 -5.72 -11.96
N VAL A 78 13.15 -6.37 -13.00
CA VAL A 78 12.46 -7.44 -13.73
C VAL A 78 12.97 -8.79 -13.24
N PHE A 79 12.20 -9.41 -12.35
CA PHE A 79 12.52 -10.73 -11.80
C PHE A 79 11.28 -11.63 -11.74
N ALA A 80 11.49 -12.94 -11.87
CA ALA A 80 10.43 -13.93 -11.77
C ALA A 80 9.70 -13.93 -10.41
N TRP A 81 10.36 -13.45 -9.34
CA TRP A 81 9.75 -13.27 -8.03
C TRP A 81 9.11 -11.89 -7.81
N ASN A 82 9.30 -10.95 -8.75
CA ASN A 82 8.54 -9.70 -8.85
C ASN A 82 7.24 -9.91 -9.62
N THR A 83 7.20 -10.89 -10.53
CA THR A 83 5.98 -11.67 -10.80
C THR A 83 5.66 -12.54 -9.58
N GLN A 84 5.30 -11.91 -8.47
CA GLN A 84 4.16 -12.47 -7.75
C GLN A 84 3.07 -12.62 -8.83
N PRO A 85 2.31 -13.73 -8.94
CA PRO A 85 0.98 -13.59 -9.50
C PRO A 85 0.40 -12.37 -8.78
N VAL A 86 0.03 -11.33 -9.52
CA VAL A 86 -0.71 -10.19 -8.98
C VAL A 86 -1.88 -10.84 -8.28
N SER A 87 -1.73 -11.02 -6.97
CA SER A 87 -2.49 -12.01 -6.23
C SER A 87 -3.95 -11.69 -6.46
N GLU A 88 -4.82 -12.69 -6.53
CA GLU A 88 -6.26 -12.43 -6.41
C GLU A 88 -6.54 -11.43 -5.29
N LYS A 89 -5.70 -11.34 -4.24
CA LYS A 89 -5.74 -10.26 -3.25
C LYS A 89 -5.76 -8.84 -3.85
N ALA A 90 -4.98 -8.47 -4.87
CA ALA A 90 -4.97 -7.12 -5.44
C ALA A 90 -6.18 -6.84 -6.36
N LYS A 91 -6.68 -7.85 -7.08
CA LYS A 91 -7.95 -7.76 -7.83
C LYS A 91 -9.15 -7.69 -6.88
N ILE A 92 -9.13 -8.52 -5.83
CA ILE A 92 -10.03 -8.45 -4.68
C ILE A 92 -9.85 -7.11 -3.97
N THR A 93 -8.66 -6.51 -3.86
CA THR A 93 -8.48 -5.19 -3.22
C THR A 93 -9.15 -4.09 -4.05
N ASN A 94 -9.08 -4.15 -5.38
CA ASN A 94 -9.78 -3.18 -6.23
C ASN A 94 -11.31 -3.41 -6.30
N ILE A 95 -11.78 -4.64 -6.09
CA ILE A 95 -13.23 -4.95 -5.98
C ILE A 95 -13.74 -4.72 -4.53
N LEU A 96 -12.95 -4.93 -3.49
CA LEU A 96 -13.31 -4.74 -2.07
C LEU A 96 -13.07 -3.32 -1.57
N ARG A 97 -12.32 -2.48 -2.30
CA ARG A 97 -12.29 -1.02 -2.09
C ARG A 97 -13.61 -0.32 -2.37
N LEU A 98 -14.68 -1.07 -2.68
CA LEU A 98 -16.05 -0.59 -2.83
C LEU A 98 -16.55 0.21 -1.61
N PHE A 99 -15.90 0.11 -0.45
CA PHE A 99 -16.26 0.81 0.79
C PHE A 99 -15.17 1.76 1.33
N SER A 100 -14.57 2.59 0.47
CA SER A 100 -13.95 3.84 0.94
C SER A 100 -15.04 4.87 1.24
N THR A 101 -14.87 5.71 2.26
CA THR A 101 -15.70 6.92 2.47
C THR A 101 -15.96 7.68 1.17
N GLN A 102 -14.96 7.78 0.29
CA GLN A 102 -15.06 8.46 -1.01
C GLN A 102 -16.07 7.82 -1.98
N LEU A 103 -16.31 6.52 -1.86
CA LEU A 103 -17.17 5.77 -2.79
C LEU A 103 -18.58 5.54 -2.21
N LEU A 104 -18.70 5.33 -0.90
CA LEU A 104 -20.00 5.19 -0.23
C LEU A 104 -20.72 6.50 -0.01
N LEU A 105 -19.97 7.59 0.21
CA LEU A 105 -20.54 8.92 0.41
C LEU A 105 -20.84 9.63 -0.93
N ALA A 106 -20.70 8.93 -2.06
CA ALA A 106 -20.93 9.47 -3.40
C ALA A 106 -22.42 9.62 -3.75
N ASP A 107 -23.30 8.79 -3.18
CA ASP A 107 -24.75 8.88 -3.38
C ASP A 107 -25.51 8.82 -2.05
N HIS A 108 -26.60 9.60 -1.95
CA HIS A 108 -27.34 9.76 -0.70
C HIS A 108 -28.09 8.50 -0.25
N GLU A 109 -28.52 7.64 -1.18
CA GLU A 109 -29.25 6.42 -0.86
C GLU A 109 -28.35 5.42 -0.13
N THR A 110 -27.12 5.25 -0.61
CA THR A 110 -26.07 4.44 0.00
C THR A 110 -25.69 4.98 1.39
N VAL A 111 -25.51 6.30 1.54
CA VAL A 111 -25.24 6.89 2.86
C VAL A 111 -26.35 6.56 3.85
N HIS A 112 -27.61 6.78 3.46
CA HIS A 112 -28.75 6.52 4.32
C HIS A 112 -28.90 5.02 4.66
N TYR A 113 -28.71 4.15 3.67
CA TYR A 113 -28.80 2.70 3.87
C TYR A 113 -27.78 2.19 4.88
N TYR A 114 -26.52 2.62 4.75
CA TYR A 114 -25.41 2.12 5.58
C TYR A 114 -25.28 2.82 6.92
N THR A 115 -25.50 4.13 6.98
CA THR A 115 -25.24 4.93 8.18
C THR A 115 -26.50 5.39 8.90
N GLY A 116 -27.65 5.40 8.22
CA GLY A 116 -28.89 6.02 8.69
C GLY A 116 -28.93 7.54 8.47
N LEU A 117 -27.83 8.18 8.06
CA LEU A 117 -27.77 9.62 7.80
C LEU A 117 -28.26 9.93 6.39
N GLU A 118 -29.08 10.96 6.22
CA GLU A 118 -29.68 11.30 4.92
C GLU A 118 -28.65 11.68 3.84
N THR A 119 -27.51 12.27 4.22
CA THR A 119 -26.54 12.81 3.28
C THR A 119 -25.11 12.70 3.79
N SER A 120 -24.14 12.75 2.87
CA SER A 120 -22.71 12.86 3.20
C SER A 120 -22.39 14.13 3.98
N THR A 121 -23.15 15.21 3.78
CA THR A 121 -23.00 16.44 4.56
C THR A 121 -23.40 16.24 6.02
N LYS A 122 -24.46 15.47 6.32
CA LYS A 122 -24.80 15.10 7.70
C LYS A 122 -23.74 14.19 8.32
N PHE A 123 -23.18 13.25 7.54
CA PHE A 123 -22.04 12.45 8.00
C PHE A 123 -20.85 13.32 8.42
N SER A 124 -20.41 14.24 7.55
CA SER A 124 -19.32 15.17 7.85
C SER A 124 -19.65 16.09 9.02
N LEU A 125 -20.89 16.54 9.13
CA LEU A 125 -21.34 17.36 10.25
C LEU A 125 -21.19 16.61 11.57
N VAL A 126 -21.73 15.39 11.68
CA VAL A 126 -21.63 14.57 12.90
C VAL A 126 -20.16 14.28 13.22
N LEU A 127 -19.38 13.87 12.23
CA LEU A 127 -17.96 13.59 12.43
C LEU A 127 -17.20 14.84 12.90
N SER A 128 -17.52 16.03 12.38
CA SER A 128 -16.83 17.27 12.79
C SER A 128 -17.01 17.59 14.27
N THR A 129 -18.11 17.17 14.91
CA THR A 129 -18.29 17.30 16.37
C THR A 129 -17.31 16.45 17.18
N LEU A 130 -16.72 15.42 16.57
CA LEU A 130 -15.80 14.47 17.20
C LEU A 130 -14.33 14.77 16.89
N VAL A 131 -14.03 15.47 15.79
CA VAL A 131 -12.72 15.44 15.12
C VAL A 131 -11.52 16.04 15.87
N PRO A 132 -11.60 16.97 16.84
CA PRO A 132 -10.40 17.25 17.63
C PRO A 132 -9.98 16.04 18.47
N MET A 133 -10.92 15.36 19.12
CA MET A 133 -10.63 14.25 20.03
C MET A 133 -10.45 12.92 19.29
N ALA A 134 -11.18 12.69 18.20
CA ALA A 134 -11.10 11.46 17.42
C ALA A 134 -9.70 11.23 16.79
N ASN A 135 -8.97 12.31 16.51
CA ASN A 135 -7.58 12.24 16.03
C ASN A 135 -6.59 11.75 17.10
N HIS A 136 -6.97 11.76 18.38
CA HIS A 136 -6.14 11.41 19.52
C HIS A 136 -6.69 10.20 20.30
N LEU A 137 -7.47 9.33 19.64
CA LEU A 137 -8.02 8.13 20.26
C LEU A 137 -6.93 7.21 20.80
N LYS A 138 -7.14 6.74 22.04
CA LYS A 138 -6.34 5.70 22.67
C LYS A 138 -7.05 4.36 22.46
N TYR A 139 -6.59 3.59 21.50
CA TYR A 139 -7.16 2.27 21.19
C TYR A 139 -6.90 1.26 22.28
N ARG A 140 -7.82 0.32 22.46
CA ARG A 140 -7.81 -0.65 23.55
C ARG A 140 -6.67 -1.66 23.46
N TRP A 141 -6.31 -2.09 22.26
CA TRP A 141 -5.32 -3.16 22.05
C TRP A 141 -4.08 -2.70 21.27
N SER A 142 -4.26 -2.32 20.01
CA SER A 142 -3.18 -1.87 19.12
C SER A 142 -3.51 -0.53 18.49
N GLN A 143 -2.48 0.23 18.12
CA GLN A 143 -2.65 1.46 17.38
C GLN A 143 -3.15 1.18 15.97
N VAL A 144 -4.21 1.88 15.55
CA VAL A 144 -4.77 1.80 14.21
C VAL A 144 -4.05 2.81 13.32
N ILE A 145 -3.29 2.31 12.32
CA ILE A 145 -2.47 3.16 11.43
C ILE A 145 -3.00 3.14 9.98
N CYS A 146 -3.77 2.10 9.62
CA CYS A 146 -4.14 1.82 8.23
C CYS A 146 -5.49 2.40 7.80
N LEU A 147 -6.26 3.02 8.71
CA LEU A 147 -7.60 3.55 8.45
C LEU A 147 -7.70 5.02 8.88
N SER A 148 -8.31 5.85 8.03
CA SER A 148 -8.63 7.24 8.33
C SER A 148 -9.67 7.35 9.45
N VAL A 149 -9.75 8.50 10.11
CA VAL A 149 -10.76 8.73 11.17
C VAL A 149 -12.17 8.63 10.59
N GLU A 150 -12.35 9.10 9.37
CA GLU A 150 -13.59 9.03 8.60
C GLU A 150 -14.01 7.58 8.35
N ASP A 151 -13.09 6.72 7.88
CA ASP A 151 -13.40 5.32 7.58
C ASP A 151 -13.69 4.52 8.88
N GLN A 152 -13.00 4.84 9.97
CA GLN A 152 -13.25 4.23 11.26
C GLN A 152 -14.64 4.61 11.82
N PHE A 153 -15.00 5.89 11.73
CA PHE A 153 -16.33 6.35 12.13
C PHE A 153 -17.43 5.75 11.25
N LEU A 154 -17.19 5.68 9.94
CA LEU A 154 -18.11 5.02 9.00
C LEU A 154 -18.32 3.54 9.36
N MET A 155 -17.24 2.84 9.72
CA MET A 155 -17.32 1.45 10.17
C MET A 155 -18.18 1.31 11.45
N LEU A 156 -18.06 2.24 12.41
CA LEU A 156 -18.93 2.28 13.58
C LEU A 156 -20.40 2.45 13.18
N LEU A 157 -20.72 3.43 12.31
CA LEU A 157 -22.10 3.68 11.90
C LEU A 157 -22.72 2.48 11.17
N ILE A 158 -21.97 1.83 10.29
CA ILE A 158 -22.40 0.59 9.60
C ILE A 158 -22.70 -0.49 10.63
N LYS A 159 -21.80 -0.70 11.60
CA LYS A 159 -22.00 -1.69 12.66
C LYS A 159 -23.27 -1.44 13.45
N LEU A 160 -23.50 -0.19 13.90
CA LEU A 160 -24.66 0.19 14.70
C LEU A 160 -25.97 0.08 13.92
N ARG A 161 -26.00 0.55 12.66
CA ARG A 161 -27.21 0.59 11.84
C ARG A 161 -27.60 -0.78 11.30
N ARG A 162 -26.62 -1.56 10.84
CA ARG A 162 -26.83 -2.80 10.08
C ARG A 162 -26.59 -4.06 10.90
N ASN A 163 -26.04 -3.95 12.10
CA ASN A 163 -25.57 -5.09 12.89
C ASN A 163 -24.64 -6.02 12.09
N THR A 164 -23.85 -5.44 11.18
CA THR A 164 -22.94 -6.18 10.29
C THR A 164 -21.91 -6.96 11.11
N THR A 165 -21.56 -8.18 10.70
CA THR A 165 -20.59 -8.99 11.46
C THR A 165 -19.18 -8.40 11.36
N ASP A 166 -18.34 -8.63 12.37
CA ASP A 166 -16.93 -8.18 12.35
C ASP A 166 -16.17 -8.84 11.19
N PHE A 167 -16.54 -10.07 10.84
CA PHE A 167 -15.99 -10.76 9.67
C PHE A 167 -16.29 -10.00 8.38
N GLU A 168 -17.54 -9.61 8.16
CA GLU A 168 -17.95 -8.88 6.97
C GLU A 168 -17.30 -7.49 6.91
N LEU A 169 -17.30 -6.75 8.02
CA LEU A 169 -16.59 -5.46 8.13
C LEU A 169 -15.09 -5.61 7.85
N SER A 170 -14.46 -6.70 8.29
CA SER A 170 -13.03 -6.96 8.01
C SER A 170 -12.76 -7.08 6.51
N LYS A 171 -13.71 -7.64 5.74
CA LYS A 171 -13.60 -7.73 4.29
C LYS A 171 -13.86 -6.38 3.63
N ILE A 172 -14.88 -5.67 4.09
CA ILE A 172 -15.28 -4.36 3.61
C ILE A 172 -14.13 -3.34 3.75
N PHE A 173 -13.51 -3.25 4.93
CA PHE A 173 -12.47 -2.27 5.24
C PHE A 173 -11.04 -2.81 5.05
N CYS A 174 -10.88 -4.05 4.58
CA CYS A 174 -9.59 -4.70 4.36
C CYS A 174 -8.66 -4.71 5.58
N VAL A 175 -9.22 -4.88 6.78
CA VAL A 175 -8.48 -5.01 8.05
C VAL A 175 -8.71 -6.38 8.68
N SER A 176 -7.99 -6.74 9.74
CA SER A 176 -8.28 -7.98 10.46
C SER A 176 -9.56 -7.85 11.28
N THR A 177 -10.23 -8.97 11.56
CA THR A 177 -11.40 -9.00 12.46
C THR A 177 -11.08 -8.44 13.84
N THR A 178 -9.88 -8.70 14.36
CA THR A 178 -9.39 -8.14 15.62
C THR A 178 -9.28 -6.62 15.58
N GLU A 179 -8.86 -6.06 14.45
CA GLU A 179 -8.77 -4.61 14.26
C GLU A 179 -10.15 -3.97 14.14
N VAL A 180 -11.11 -4.64 13.48
CA VAL A 180 -12.52 -4.20 13.51
C VAL A 180 -13.02 -4.12 14.94
N SER A 181 -12.88 -5.18 15.73
CA SER A 181 -13.33 -5.17 17.12
C SER A 181 -12.62 -4.07 17.93
N ASN A 182 -11.33 -3.81 17.66
CA ASN A 182 -10.55 -2.77 18.34
C ASN A 182 -11.16 -1.39 18.08
N ILE A 183 -11.42 -1.09 16.81
CA ILE A 183 -12.00 0.16 16.35
C ILE A 183 -13.41 0.31 16.90
N ILE A 184 -14.29 -0.68 16.72
CA ILE A 184 -15.69 -0.60 17.16
C ILE A 184 -15.77 -0.36 18.67
N VAL A 185 -15.05 -1.14 19.47
CA VAL A 185 -15.08 -1.00 20.94
C VAL A 185 -14.47 0.33 21.38
N THR A 186 -13.40 0.79 20.73
CA THR A 186 -12.79 2.09 21.07
C THR A 186 -13.75 3.23 20.74
N TRP A 187 -14.30 3.23 19.53
CA TRP A 187 -15.18 4.30 19.04
C TRP A 187 -16.53 4.34 19.75
N ILE A 188 -17.14 3.20 20.07
CA ILE A 188 -18.43 3.20 20.77
C ILE A 188 -18.31 3.79 22.17
N ASN A 189 -17.23 3.48 22.90
CA ASN A 189 -16.98 4.06 24.22
C ASN A 189 -16.66 5.55 24.09
N PHE A 190 -15.79 5.94 23.15
CA PHE A 190 -15.47 7.33 22.90
C PHE A 190 -16.70 8.18 22.54
N VAL A 191 -17.53 7.70 21.62
CA VAL A 191 -18.75 8.40 21.19
C VAL A 191 -19.75 8.48 22.33
N ASN A 192 -19.92 7.41 23.11
CA ASN A 192 -20.73 7.42 24.31
C ASN A 192 -20.25 8.48 25.31
N ASP A 193 -18.95 8.54 25.58
CA ASP A 193 -18.37 9.52 26.50
C ASP A 193 -18.60 10.95 26.00
N VAL A 194 -18.33 11.23 24.72
CA VAL A 194 -18.51 12.58 24.15
C VAL A 194 -19.97 13.00 24.09
N TRP A 195 -20.86 12.14 23.62
CA TRP A 195 -22.27 12.49 23.48
C TRP A 195 -23.04 12.45 24.80
N SER A 196 -22.56 11.74 25.83
CA SER A 196 -23.12 11.84 27.17
C SER A 196 -22.96 13.22 27.81
N LEU A 197 -22.03 14.04 27.31
CA LEU A 197 -21.82 15.42 27.75
C LEU A 197 -22.76 16.42 27.06
N VAL A 198 -23.46 15.98 26.02
CA VAL A 198 -24.41 16.82 25.29
C VAL A 198 -25.78 16.60 25.93
N ASP A 199 -26.22 17.56 26.75
CA ASP A 199 -27.61 17.64 27.18
C ASP A 199 -28.46 17.97 25.94
N ILE A 200 -29.23 17.00 25.44
CA ILE A 200 -30.20 17.15 24.34
C ILE A 200 -31.60 17.36 24.92
#